data_AF-A0A925Z2F7-F1
#
_entry.id   AF-A0A925Z2F7-F1
#
_cell.length_a   1.000
_cell.length_b   1.000
_cell.length_c   1.000
_cell.angle_alpha   90.00
_cell.angle_beta   90.00
_cell.angle_gamma   90.00
#
_symmetry.space_group_name_H-M   'P 1'
#
loop_
_entity.id
_entity.type
_entity.pdbx_description
1 polymer ?
#
loop_
_entity_poly.entity_id
_entity_poly.type
_entity_poly.pdbx_seq_one_letter_code
_entity_poly.pdbx_strand_id
1 'polypeptide(L)'
;GTSSSPIYVTWHDAPAEETGFFANFKYFHTLFYLSCKNADGATTEDEIIDLIWNEFTDHSVINADGLPLNYYKDLYSLNVYLPQLLKDRDGECYTWAMLFLALLKLNGISEPNNYLNIYNEFVSTDCGFGYVDGFMVKTWTFGTPSNFCTDLPYLNVWDYPGYDDTSFIFIYEEVHDEIGVLGQTEANPNSIFGNHQLAIVNGKYYDPCYGNVFDTFDDIKSGSIAGWFYFDYKTEVQLDMDLNGDGDLDASPGYSTMHMTNDIDLTGFEMYITTF
;
A
#
# COMPACT_ATOMS: atom_id res chain seq x y z
N GLY A 1 -29.81 -18.90 -32.19
CA GLY A 1 -29.66 -19.38 -30.80
C GLY A 1 -29.49 -18.18 -29.91
N THR A 2 -30.04 -18.20 -28.71
CA THR A 2 -29.80 -17.17 -27.68
C THR A 2 -28.66 -17.64 -26.80
N SER A 3 -27.56 -16.90 -26.76
CA SER A 3 -26.50 -17.12 -25.78
C SER A 3 -26.80 -16.27 -24.54
N SER A 4 -26.51 -16.80 -23.36
CA SER A 4 -26.50 -16.06 -22.09
C SER A 4 -25.11 -15.56 -21.72
N SER A 5 -24.10 -15.81 -22.56
CA SER A 5 -22.75 -15.30 -22.32
C SER A 5 -22.73 -13.78 -22.47
N PRO A 6 -22.16 -13.04 -21.51
CA PRO A 6 -22.00 -11.60 -21.64
C PRO A 6 -21.09 -11.27 -22.82
N ILE A 7 -21.39 -10.17 -23.50
CA ILE A 7 -20.54 -9.56 -24.53
C ILE A 7 -20.04 -8.24 -23.98
N TYR A 8 -18.74 -8.04 -24.00
CA TYR A 8 -18.08 -6.80 -23.60
C TYR A 8 -17.58 -6.06 -24.83
N VAL A 9 -17.79 -4.75 -24.85
CA VAL A 9 -17.33 -3.85 -25.91
C VAL A 9 -16.45 -2.80 -25.26
N THR A 10 -15.24 -2.62 -25.79
CA THR A 10 -14.27 -1.63 -25.33
C THR A 10 -14.26 -0.43 -26.28
N TRP A 11 -13.81 0.72 -25.79
CA TRP A 11 -13.78 1.96 -26.59
C TRP A 11 -12.83 1.86 -27.79
N HIS A 12 -11.61 1.40 -27.54
CA HIS A 12 -10.60 1.12 -28.55
C HIS A 12 -10.02 -0.29 -28.38
N ASP A 13 -9.20 -0.68 -29.35
CA ASP A 13 -8.42 -1.92 -29.27
C ASP A 13 -7.44 -1.82 -28.08
N ALA A 14 -7.51 -2.78 -27.17
CA ALA A 14 -6.54 -2.87 -26.07
C ALA A 14 -5.12 -3.04 -26.65
N PRO A 15 -4.10 -2.36 -26.08
CA PRO A 15 -2.73 -2.41 -26.58
C PRO A 15 -2.20 -3.86 -26.56
N ALA A 16 -1.17 -4.15 -27.36
CA ALA A 16 -0.57 -5.48 -27.37
C ALA A 16 -0.17 -5.92 -25.94
N GLU A 17 -0.25 -7.22 -25.64
CA GLU A 17 0.20 -7.69 -24.33
C GLU A 17 1.69 -7.40 -24.15
N GLU A 18 1.99 -6.76 -23.03
CA GLU A 18 3.36 -6.48 -22.60
C GLU A 18 3.95 -7.73 -21.92
N THR A 19 5.27 -7.85 -21.94
CA THR A 19 5.97 -8.85 -21.14
C THR A 19 6.11 -8.37 -19.69
N GLY A 20 6.35 -9.30 -18.77
CA GLY A 20 6.54 -8.96 -17.36
C GLY A 20 5.22 -8.85 -16.59
N PHE A 21 5.12 -7.86 -15.71
CA PHE A 21 4.08 -7.80 -14.69
C PHE A 21 2.66 -7.56 -15.24
N PHE A 22 2.54 -6.91 -16.41
CA PHE A 22 1.27 -6.71 -17.13
C PHE A 22 0.93 -7.83 -18.11
N ALA A 23 1.70 -8.92 -18.15
CA ALA A 23 1.40 -10.03 -19.04
C ALA A 23 0.04 -10.66 -18.69
N ASN A 24 -0.68 -11.13 -19.71
CA ASN A 24 -1.90 -11.93 -19.57
C ASN A 24 -3.11 -11.21 -18.94
N PHE A 25 -3.12 -9.88 -18.82
CA PHE A 25 -4.28 -9.17 -18.26
C PHE A 25 -5.57 -9.45 -19.06
N LYS A 26 -5.47 -9.66 -20.37
CA LYS A 26 -6.63 -9.89 -21.26
C LYS A 26 -7.31 -11.26 -21.08
N TYR A 27 -6.85 -12.13 -20.18
CA TYR A 27 -7.48 -13.44 -19.95
C TYR A 27 -8.43 -13.47 -18.75
N PHE A 28 -8.55 -12.36 -18.01
CA PHE A 28 -9.37 -12.32 -16.79
C PHE A 28 -10.73 -11.68 -17.05
N HIS A 29 -11.80 -12.46 -16.86
CA HIS A 29 -13.18 -12.00 -17.02
C HIS A 29 -13.52 -10.80 -16.12
N THR A 30 -13.05 -10.81 -14.87
CA THR A 30 -13.21 -9.67 -13.93
C THR A 30 -12.73 -8.35 -14.50
N LEU A 31 -11.63 -8.33 -15.26
CA LEU A 31 -11.12 -7.08 -15.82
C LEU A 31 -12.05 -6.52 -16.90
N PHE A 32 -12.56 -7.36 -17.81
CA PHE A 32 -13.55 -6.92 -18.79
C PHE A 32 -14.86 -6.49 -18.12
N TYR A 33 -15.30 -7.25 -17.11
CA TYR A 33 -16.51 -6.92 -16.36
C TYR A 33 -16.41 -5.53 -15.72
N LEU A 34 -15.38 -5.28 -14.92
CA LEU A 34 -15.17 -3.99 -14.24
C LEU A 34 -14.95 -2.86 -15.25
N SER A 35 -14.07 -3.09 -16.24
CA SER A 35 -13.70 -2.08 -17.24
C SER A 35 -14.91 -1.61 -18.04
N CYS A 36 -15.70 -2.54 -18.59
CA CYS A 36 -16.84 -2.19 -19.44
C CYS A 36 -18.07 -1.76 -18.65
N LYS A 37 -18.29 -2.31 -17.44
CA LYS A 37 -19.38 -1.86 -16.55
C LYS A 37 -19.20 -0.38 -16.21
N ASN A 38 -17.99 0.00 -15.83
CA ASN A 38 -17.73 1.34 -15.33
C ASN A 38 -17.59 2.36 -16.45
N ALA A 39 -16.98 2.00 -17.59
CA ALA A 39 -16.88 2.88 -18.75
C ALA A 39 -18.15 2.94 -19.63
N ASP A 40 -19.27 2.33 -19.21
CA ASP A 40 -20.48 2.26 -20.05
C ASP A 40 -21.02 3.66 -20.38
N GLY A 41 -21.31 3.88 -21.67
CA GLY A 41 -21.80 5.16 -22.18
C GLY A 41 -20.76 6.28 -22.28
N ALA A 42 -19.52 6.07 -21.85
CA ALA A 42 -18.45 7.05 -21.99
C ALA A 42 -18.10 7.28 -23.47
N THR A 43 -17.78 8.53 -23.83
CA THR A 43 -17.50 8.91 -25.22
C THR A 43 -16.15 9.57 -25.42
N THR A 44 -15.47 9.93 -24.32
CA THR A 44 -14.13 10.52 -24.33
C THR A 44 -13.19 9.75 -23.42
N GLU A 45 -11.88 9.90 -23.65
CA GLU A 45 -10.84 9.27 -22.84
C GLU A 45 -10.90 9.71 -21.37
N ASP A 46 -11.05 11.01 -21.12
CA ASP A 46 -11.18 11.57 -19.76
C ASP A 46 -12.43 11.01 -19.04
N GLU A 47 -13.57 10.91 -19.74
CA GLU A 47 -14.78 10.28 -19.18
C GLU A 47 -14.54 8.81 -18.81
N ILE A 48 -13.81 8.05 -19.63
CA ILE A 48 -13.49 6.64 -19.35
C ILE A 48 -12.60 6.55 -18.09
N ILE A 49 -11.57 7.38 -18.00
CA ILE A 49 -10.66 7.39 -16.84
C ILE A 49 -11.42 7.73 -15.57
N ASP A 50 -12.21 8.81 -15.57
CA ASP A 50 -12.98 9.26 -14.42
C ASP A 50 -14.00 8.20 -13.97
N LEU A 51 -14.72 7.59 -14.92
CA LEU A 51 -15.73 6.58 -14.62
C LEU A 51 -15.13 5.27 -14.11
N ILE A 52 -14.00 4.82 -14.67
CA ILE A 52 -13.28 3.66 -14.14
C ILE A 52 -12.72 3.96 -12.75
N TRP A 53 -12.17 5.16 -12.54
CA TRP A 53 -11.63 5.56 -11.26
C TRP A 53 -12.70 5.56 -10.14
N ASN A 54 -13.93 5.96 -10.45
CA ASN A 54 -15.03 5.96 -9.48
C ASN A 54 -15.28 4.59 -8.83
N GLU A 55 -14.96 3.47 -9.48
CA GLU A 55 -15.07 2.12 -8.91
C GLU A 55 -14.18 1.93 -7.66
N PHE A 56 -13.12 2.72 -7.51
CA PHE A 56 -12.22 2.61 -6.35
C PHE A 56 -12.64 3.55 -5.20
N THR A 57 -13.50 4.53 -5.45
CA THR A 57 -13.77 5.64 -4.51
C THR A 57 -14.76 5.30 -3.39
N ASP A 58 -15.53 4.22 -3.53
CA ASP A 58 -16.45 3.72 -2.50
C ASP A 58 -15.82 2.61 -1.63
N HIS A 59 -14.54 2.33 -1.85
CA HIS A 59 -13.75 1.32 -1.14
C HIS A 59 -14.33 -0.09 -1.24
N SER A 60 -15.03 -0.41 -2.33
CA SER A 60 -15.72 -1.68 -2.50
C SER A 60 -15.66 -2.21 -3.94
N VAL A 61 -14.47 -2.56 -4.42
CA VAL A 61 -14.35 -3.26 -5.71
C VAL A 61 -14.85 -4.70 -5.64
N ILE A 62 -15.80 -5.05 -6.51
CA ILE A 62 -16.45 -6.37 -6.57
C ILE A 62 -16.15 -7.05 -7.91
N ASN A 63 -15.62 -8.27 -7.85
CA ASN A 63 -15.25 -9.03 -9.05
C ASN A 63 -16.47 -9.51 -9.87
N ALA A 64 -16.24 -10.13 -11.03
CA ALA A 64 -17.31 -10.61 -11.92
C ALA A 64 -18.23 -11.68 -11.30
N ASP A 65 -17.78 -12.35 -10.24
CA ASP A 65 -18.55 -13.36 -9.50
C ASP A 65 -19.35 -12.75 -8.34
N GLY A 66 -19.30 -11.42 -8.16
CA GLY A 66 -19.99 -10.73 -7.06
C GLY A 66 -19.26 -10.83 -5.72
N LEU A 67 -17.96 -11.10 -5.73
CA LEU A 67 -17.14 -11.25 -4.53
C LEU A 67 -16.20 -10.05 -4.34
N PRO A 68 -16.01 -9.57 -3.10
CA PRO A 68 -15.10 -8.44 -2.84
C PRO A 68 -13.64 -8.80 -3.14
N LEU A 69 -12.88 -7.80 -3.59
CA LEU A 69 -11.42 -7.81 -3.63
C LEU A 69 -10.90 -6.98 -2.45
N ASN A 70 -9.92 -7.50 -1.72
CA ASN A 70 -9.42 -6.89 -0.50
C ASN A 70 -8.02 -6.29 -0.70
N TYR A 71 -7.77 -5.16 -0.04
CA TYR A 71 -6.44 -4.57 0.09
C TYR A 71 -5.92 -4.85 1.49
N TYR A 72 -4.89 -5.69 1.61
CA TYR A 72 -4.41 -6.24 2.89
C TYR A 72 -5.54 -6.76 3.78
N LYS A 73 -6.18 -7.84 3.32
CA LYS A 73 -7.16 -8.58 4.16
C LYS A 73 -6.55 -9.02 5.49
N ASP A 74 -5.30 -9.48 5.42
CA ASP A 74 -4.44 -9.75 6.55
C ASP A 74 -3.29 -8.72 6.52
N LEU A 75 -2.64 -8.48 7.65
CA LEU A 75 -1.55 -7.49 7.79
C LEU A 75 -0.42 -7.75 6.79
N TYR A 76 -0.20 -9.03 6.46
CA TYR A 76 0.73 -9.46 5.43
C TYR A 76 0.00 -10.11 4.26
N SER A 77 0.13 -9.52 3.07
CA SER A 77 -0.30 -10.18 1.82
C SER A 77 0.91 -10.71 1.07
N LEU A 78 0.82 -11.95 0.58
CA LEU A 78 1.80 -12.55 -0.34
C LEU A 78 1.37 -12.42 -1.82
N ASN A 79 0.28 -11.68 -2.06
CA ASN A 79 -0.34 -11.54 -3.36
C ASN A 79 0.14 -10.24 -4.03
N VAL A 80 1.27 -10.35 -4.73
CA VAL A 80 2.02 -9.22 -5.30
C VAL A 80 1.84 -9.09 -6.82
N TYR A 81 1.00 -9.92 -7.43
CA TYR A 81 0.68 -9.87 -8.86
C TYR A 81 -0.83 -9.76 -9.12
N LEU A 82 -1.23 -9.07 -10.20
CA LEU A 82 -2.64 -8.91 -10.56
C LEU A 82 -3.40 -10.24 -10.66
N PRO A 83 -2.87 -11.32 -11.27
CA PRO A 83 -3.53 -12.62 -11.25
C PRO A 83 -3.82 -13.17 -9.85
N GLN A 84 -2.99 -12.88 -8.86
CA GLN A 84 -3.20 -13.30 -7.47
C GLN A 84 -4.32 -12.48 -6.83
N LEU A 85 -4.31 -11.14 -7.00
CA LEU A 85 -5.43 -10.30 -6.55
C LEU A 85 -6.77 -10.81 -7.12
N LEU A 86 -6.83 -11.13 -8.40
CA LEU A 86 -8.07 -11.58 -9.04
C LEU A 86 -8.50 -12.99 -8.59
N LYS A 87 -7.54 -13.88 -8.31
CA LYS A 87 -7.80 -15.28 -7.93
C LYS A 87 -8.05 -15.44 -6.44
N ASP A 88 -7.16 -14.90 -5.63
CA ASP A 88 -7.11 -15.08 -4.18
C ASP A 88 -7.91 -13.96 -3.47
N ARG A 89 -8.29 -12.91 -4.20
CA ARG A 89 -9.13 -11.78 -3.77
C ARG A 89 -8.50 -10.91 -2.69
N ASP A 90 -7.18 -10.92 -2.62
CA ASP A 90 -6.41 -10.10 -1.70
C ASP A 90 -5.12 -9.68 -2.40
N GLY A 91 -4.59 -8.51 -2.06
CA GLY A 91 -3.36 -8.01 -2.64
C GLY A 91 -2.84 -6.74 -1.99
N GLU A 92 -1.61 -6.40 -2.36
CA GLU A 92 -0.91 -5.19 -1.93
C GLU A 92 -1.02 -4.05 -2.95
N CYS A 93 -0.41 -2.90 -2.65
CA CYS A 93 -0.58 -1.68 -3.43
C CYS A 93 -0.16 -1.82 -4.90
N TYR A 94 0.89 -2.59 -5.18
CA TYR A 94 1.30 -2.96 -6.52
C TYR A 94 0.15 -3.56 -7.35
N THR A 95 -0.61 -4.49 -6.77
CA THR A 95 -1.69 -5.20 -7.47
C THR A 95 -2.90 -4.32 -7.77
N TRP A 96 -3.21 -3.38 -6.87
CA TRP A 96 -4.32 -2.44 -7.03
C TRP A 96 -4.03 -1.38 -8.09
N ALA A 97 -2.80 -0.84 -8.11
CA ALA A 97 -2.37 0.05 -9.19
C ALA A 97 -2.40 -0.66 -10.55
N MET A 98 -1.94 -1.91 -10.62
CA MET A 98 -2.05 -2.72 -11.84
C MET A 98 -3.50 -3.01 -12.24
N LEU A 99 -4.39 -3.24 -11.28
CA LEU A 99 -5.81 -3.43 -11.55
C LEU A 99 -6.36 -2.20 -12.28
N PHE A 100 -6.22 -1.01 -11.70
CA PHE A 100 -6.69 0.24 -12.32
C PHE A 100 -6.11 0.44 -13.73
N LEU A 101 -4.79 0.30 -13.89
CA LEU A 101 -4.13 0.45 -15.19
C LEU A 101 -4.58 -0.60 -16.21
N ALA A 102 -4.83 -1.84 -15.78
CA ALA A 102 -5.34 -2.88 -16.67
C ALA A 102 -6.76 -2.59 -17.17
N LEU A 103 -7.62 -2.00 -16.33
CA LEU A 103 -8.96 -1.56 -16.75
C LEU A 103 -8.86 -0.45 -17.82
N LEU A 104 -7.96 0.51 -17.66
CA LEU A 104 -7.72 1.54 -18.67
C LEU A 104 -7.17 0.95 -19.98
N LYS A 105 -6.18 0.05 -19.88
CA LYS A 105 -5.58 -0.63 -21.03
C LYS A 105 -6.61 -1.42 -21.83
N LEU A 106 -7.61 -2.03 -21.18
CA LEU A 106 -8.70 -2.70 -21.90
C LEU A 106 -9.49 -1.76 -22.81
N ASN A 107 -9.58 -0.47 -22.47
CA ASN A 107 -10.19 0.56 -23.32
C ASN A 107 -9.22 1.24 -24.29
N GLY A 108 -8.00 0.72 -24.45
CA GLY A 108 -6.98 1.27 -25.34
C GLY A 108 -6.20 2.45 -24.75
N ILE A 109 -6.38 2.76 -23.47
CA ILE A 109 -5.73 3.86 -22.78
C ILE A 109 -4.46 3.33 -22.11
N SER A 110 -3.30 3.87 -22.50
CA SER A 110 -2.02 3.51 -21.90
C SER A 110 -1.09 4.71 -21.90
N GLU A 111 -0.44 4.93 -20.77
CA GLU A 111 0.58 5.96 -20.62
C GLU A 111 1.97 5.32 -20.73
N PRO A 112 2.98 6.04 -21.26
CA PRO A 112 4.36 5.71 -20.96
C PRO A 112 4.60 5.98 -19.47
N ASN A 113 5.36 5.14 -18.75
CA ASN A 113 5.71 5.43 -17.36
C ASN A 113 4.47 5.53 -16.43
N ASN A 114 3.51 4.61 -16.59
CA ASN A 114 2.16 4.72 -16.02
C ASN A 114 2.06 4.35 -14.53
N TYR A 115 3.20 4.31 -13.85
CA TYR A 115 3.30 3.80 -12.51
C TYR A 115 4.43 4.47 -11.74
N LEU A 116 4.17 4.76 -10.46
CA LEU A 116 5.08 5.36 -9.51
C LEU A 116 5.36 4.36 -8.39
N ASN A 117 6.63 4.09 -8.14
CA ASN A 117 7.06 3.44 -6.91
C ASN A 117 7.67 4.45 -5.94
N ILE A 118 7.18 4.47 -4.71
CA ILE A 118 7.64 5.31 -3.61
C ILE A 118 8.50 4.43 -2.70
N TYR A 119 9.75 4.83 -2.52
CA TYR A 119 10.70 4.21 -1.61
C TYR A 119 11.20 5.22 -0.57
N ASN A 120 11.71 4.70 0.55
CA ASN A 120 12.46 5.48 1.52
C ASN A 120 13.95 5.49 1.18
N GLU A 121 14.60 6.65 1.30
CA GLU A 121 16.07 6.77 1.24
C GLU A 121 16.64 7.56 2.43
N PHE A 122 15.85 7.80 3.48
CA PHE A 122 16.35 8.50 4.66
C PHE A 122 17.46 7.70 5.36
N VAL A 123 18.56 8.38 5.67
CA VAL A 123 19.68 7.85 6.46
C VAL A 123 19.67 8.56 7.80
N SER A 124 19.55 7.82 8.91
CA SER A 124 19.72 8.42 10.23
C SER A 124 21.21 8.64 10.49
N THR A 125 21.61 9.90 10.65
CA THR A 125 23.02 10.21 10.97
C THR A 125 23.30 10.13 12.45
N ASP A 126 22.29 10.36 13.29
CA ASP A 126 22.50 10.52 14.73
C ASP A 126 22.37 9.20 15.49
N CYS A 127 21.76 8.20 14.87
CA CYS A 127 21.41 6.96 15.57
C CYS A 127 22.24 5.74 15.15
N GLY A 128 23.16 5.91 14.19
CA GLY A 128 24.04 4.85 13.69
C GLY A 128 23.31 3.73 12.94
N PHE A 129 21.99 3.83 12.85
CA PHE A 129 21.13 3.08 11.95
C PHE A 129 21.35 3.68 10.55
N GLY A 130 21.65 2.86 9.55
CA GLY A 130 21.91 3.35 8.19
C GLY A 130 20.66 3.98 7.57
N TYR A 131 20.08 3.31 6.58
CA TYR A 131 18.79 3.71 6.04
C TYR A 131 17.67 3.33 7.02
N VAL A 132 16.61 4.13 7.13
CA VAL A 132 15.34 3.62 7.68
C VAL A 132 14.82 2.46 6.85
N ASP A 133 13.89 1.68 7.37
CA ASP A 133 13.31 0.54 6.66
C ASP A 133 12.03 0.89 5.91
N GLY A 134 11.39 2.00 6.27
CA GLY A 134 10.16 2.41 5.60
C GLY A 134 9.46 3.60 6.23
N PHE A 135 8.19 3.74 5.88
CA PHE A 135 7.30 4.80 6.32
C PHE A 135 5.97 4.27 6.82
N MET A 136 5.37 5.05 7.70
CA MET A 136 4.05 4.81 8.25
C MET A 136 3.08 5.71 7.51
N VAL A 137 1.92 5.18 7.13
CA VAL A 137 0.81 5.93 6.53
C VAL A 137 -0.41 5.85 7.42
N LYS A 138 -1.44 6.64 7.11
CA LYS A 138 -2.69 6.79 7.89
C LYS A 138 -2.47 7.53 9.23
N THR A 139 -3.22 7.14 10.26
CA THR A 139 -3.25 7.79 11.56
C THR A 139 -2.54 6.93 12.58
N TRP A 140 -1.54 7.51 13.22
CA TRP A 140 -0.80 6.92 14.33
C TRP A 140 -0.77 7.91 15.49
N THR A 141 -0.97 7.42 16.71
CA THR A 141 -0.88 8.23 17.92
C THR A 141 0.50 8.08 18.53
N PHE A 142 1.26 9.16 18.57
CA PHE A 142 2.61 9.20 19.16
C PHE A 142 2.55 9.62 20.64
N GLY A 143 3.06 8.76 21.51
CA GLY A 143 3.07 8.92 22.95
C GLY A 143 4.28 9.69 23.47
N THR A 144 4.86 9.19 24.57
CA THR A 144 6.07 9.79 25.15
C THR A 144 7.30 9.02 24.66
N PRO A 145 8.28 9.68 24.03
CA PRO A 145 9.48 9.01 23.55
C PRO A 145 10.36 8.53 24.72
N SER A 146 10.87 7.29 24.66
CA SER A 146 11.90 6.79 25.58
C SER A 146 13.27 6.58 24.91
N ASN A 147 13.36 6.66 23.59
CA ASN A 147 14.59 6.33 22.89
C ASN A 147 15.63 7.46 23.01
N PHE A 148 16.91 7.08 23.10
CA PHE A 148 18.03 8.02 23.17
C PHE A 148 18.38 8.66 21.81
N CYS A 149 17.88 8.08 20.72
CA CYS A 149 18.03 8.54 19.35
C CYS A 149 17.05 9.69 19.06
N THR A 150 17.57 10.87 18.73
CA THR A 150 16.72 12.05 18.46
C THR A 150 16.01 12.00 17.11
N ASP A 151 16.57 11.31 16.11
CA ASP A 151 15.96 11.19 14.77
C ASP A 151 14.74 10.25 14.79
N LEU A 152 14.78 9.21 15.61
CA LEU A 152 13.75 8.17 15.76
C LEU A 152 13.45 7.97 17.27
N PRO A 153 12.82 8.97 17.92
CA PRO A 153 12.73 9.03 19.38
C PRO A 153 11.72 8.07 19.99
N TYR A 154 10.82 7.50 19.19
CA TYR A 154 9.80 6.57 19.69
C TYR A 154 10.21 5.12 19.48
N LEU A 155 9.78 4.25 20.39
CA LEU A 155 10.07 2.83 20.39
C LEU A 155 8.80 2.00 20.57
N ASN A 156 8.62 1.02 19.68
CA ASN A 156 7.77 -0.13 19.95
C ASN A 156 8.63 -1.41 19.98
N VAL A 157 8.19 -2.39 20.77
CA VAL A 157 8.71 -3.75 20.75
C VAL A 157 7.65 -4.66 20.14
N TRP A 158 7.97 -5.23 19.00
CA TRP A 158 7.05 -5.99 18.17
C TRP A 158 6.87 -7.41 18.70
N ASP A 159 5.63 -7.83 18.89
CA ASP A 159 5.27 -9.25 18.92
C ASP A 159 5.04 -9.70 17.47
N TYR A 160 5.89 -10.60 16.96
CA TYR A 160 5.91 -10.93 15.53
C TYR A 160 4.52 -11.40 15.08
N PRO A 161 3.88 -10.74 14.10
CA PRO A 161 2.49 -11.07 13.78
C PRO A 161 2.40 -12.45 13.12
N GLY A 162 1.31 -13.14 13.42
CA GLY A 162 0.83 -14.25 12.62
C GLY A 162 0.51 -13.83 11.18
N TYR A 163 0.49 -14.80 10.27
CA TYR A 163 0.10 -14.56 8.87
C TYR A 163 -1.38 -14.18 8.72
N ASP A 164 -2.20 -14.45 9.73
CA ASP A 164 -3.64 -14.19 9.80
C ASP A 164 -3.98 -13.02 10.75
N ASP A 165 -2.97 -12.30 11.24
CA ASP A 165 -3.20 -11.10 12.03
C ASP A 165 -3.71 -9.98 11.15
N THR A 166 -4.64 -9.19 11.70
CA THR A 166 -5.29 -8.06 11.02
C THR A 166 -4.93 -6.71 11.66
N SER A 167 -4.02 -6.73 12.63
CA SER A 167 -3.57 -5.55 13.38
C SER A 167 -2.16 -5.77 13.91
N PHE A 168 -1.42 -4.69 14.15
CA PHE A 168 -0.13 -4.77 14.85
C PHE A 168 -0.33 -5.15 16.31
N ILE A 169 0.56 -6.00 16.83
CA ILE A 169 0.59 -6.41 18.22
C ILE A 169 1.96 -6.04 18.79
N PHE A 170 1.97 -5.26 19.86
CA PHE A 170 3.20 -4.80 20.49
C PHE A 170 3.28 -5.31 21.93
N ILE A 171 4.47 -5.77 22.33
CA ILE A 171 4.80 -6.11 23.73
C ILE A 171 4.96 -4.81 24.53
N TYR A 172 5.53 -3.79 23.89
CA TYR A 172 5.67 -2.44 24.41
C TYR A 172 5.37 -1.45 23.26
N GLU A 173 4.56 -0.43 23.52
CA GLU A 173 4.19 0.57 22.52
C GLU A 173 4.28 2.01 23.05
N GLU A 174 4.93 2.86 22.27
CA GLU A 174 4.87 4.32 22.38
C GLU A 174 4.11 4.95 21.23
N VAL A 175 4.05 4.26 20.09
CA VAL A 175 3.31 4.69 18.91
C VAL A 175 2.21 3.68 18.63
N HIS A 176 0.97 4.12 18.68
CA HIS A 176 -0.20 3.26 18.54
C HIS A 176 -0.79 3.41 17.14
N ASP A 177 -1.07 2.29 16.47
CA ASP A 177 -1.82 2.26 15.21
C ASP A 177 -3.29 2.53 15.51
N GLU A 178 -3.82 3.63 14.99
CA GLU A 178 -5.25 3.91 15.10
C GLU A 178 -5.99 3.24 13.95
N ILE A 179 -7.32 3.10 14.06
CA ILE A 179 -8.14 2.76 12.89
C ILE A 179 -7.91 3.86 11.85
N GLY A 180 -7.14 3.52 10.82
CA GLY A 180 -6.66 4.47 9.84
C GLY A 180 -7.66 4.75 8.72
N VAL A 181 -7.12 5.11 7.56
CA VAL A 181 -7.88 5.30 6.32
C VAL A 181 -8.39 3.94 5.83
N LEU A 182 -9.68 3.91 5.50
CA LEU A 182 -10.35 2.79 4.86
C LEU A 182 -9.63 2.44 3.55
N GLY A 183 -9.14 1.20 3.45
CA GLY A 183 -8.67 0.64 2.20
C GLY A 183 -9.81 -0.06 1.46
N GLN A 184 -9.51 -0.67 0.32
CA GLN A 184 -10.49 -1.51 -0.38
C GLN A 184 -10.96 -2.65 0.51
N THR A 185 -12.21 -2.54 0.98
CA THR A 185 -12.96 -3.45 1.87
C THR A 185 -12.41 -3.65 3.28
N GLU A 186 -11.25 -3.10 3.61
CA GLU A 186 -10.60 -3.27 4.90
C GLU A 186 -10.55 -1.95 5.69
N ALA A 187 -11.13 -1.98 6.90
CA ALA A 187 -11.24 -0.79 7.75
C ALA A 187 -9.88 -0.30 8.27
N ASN A 188 -8.92 -1.21 8.43
CA ASN A 188 -7.57 -0.88 8.82
C ASN A 188 -6.56 -1.83 8.12
N PRO A 189 -6.23 -1.61 6.83
CA PRO A 189 -5.24 -2.43 6.13
C PRO A 189 -3.83 -2.27 6.76
N ASN A 190 -2.79 -2.89 6.21
CA ASN A 190 -1.43 -2.55 6.62
C ASN A 190 -1.16 -1.04 6.52
N SER A 191 -0.47 -0.44 7.50
CA SER A 191 -0.14 0.98 7.59
C SER A 191 1.37 1.25 7.67
N ILE A 192 2.24 0.23 7.57
CA ILE A 192 3.69 0.38 7.46
C ILE A 192 4.22 -0.22 6.16
N PHE A 193 5.10 0.51 5.47
CA PHE A 193 5.53 0.18 4.12
C PHE A 193 7.02 0.46 3.92
N GLY A 194 7.75 -0.50 3.36
CA GLY A 194 9.09 -0.24 2.77
C GLY A 194 9.00 0.34 1.35
N ASN A 195 7.83 0.19 0.72
CA ASN A 195 7.50 0.76 -0.57
C ASN A 195 5.98 0.90 -0.72
N HIS A 196 5.53 1.90 -1.46
CA HIS A 196 4.12 2.06 -1.83
C HIS A 196 4.00 2.56 -3.24
N GLN A 197 2.92 2.22 -3.92
CA GLN A 197 2.86 2.51 -5.33
C GLN A 197 1.51 2.91 -5.88
N LEU A 198 1.59 3.78 -6.89
CA LEU A 198 0.49 4.54 -7.44
C LEU A 198 0.49 4.43 -8.97
N ALA A 199 -0.70 4.49 -9.57
CA ALA A 199 -0.82 4.61 -11.02
C ALA A 199 -0.65 6.08 -11.44
N ILE A 200 -0.01 6.31 -12.59
CA ILE A 200 0.12 7.64 -13.21
C ILE A 200 -0.74 7.66 -14.48
N VAL A 201 -1.71 8.57 -14.53
CA VAL A 201 -2.61 8.75 -15.69
C VAL A 201 -2.87 10.24 -15.89
N ASN A 202 -2.66 10.77 -17.11
CA ASN A 202 -2.84 12.20 -17.42
C ASN A 202 -2.14 13.15 -16.44
N GLY A 203 -0.95 12.76 -15.96
CA GLY A 203 -0.13 13.55 -15.03
C GLY A 203 -0.63 13.60 -13.58
N LYS A 204 -1.65 12.81 -13.23
CA LYS A 204 -2.15 12.63 -11.86
C LYS A 204 -1.70 11.30 -11.27
N TYR A 205 -1.70 11.22 -9.94
CA TYR A 205 -1.32 10.03 -9.19
C TYR A 205 -2.55 9.41 -8.54
N TYR A 206 -2.85 8.17 -8.89
CA TYR A 206 -4.03 7.45 -8.42
C TYR A 206 -3.61 6.34 -7.44
N ASP A 207 -4.21 6.37 -6.26
CA ASP A 207 -4.09 5.34 -5.23
C ASP A 207 -5.37 4.51 -5.15
N PRO A 208 -5.54 3.49 -6.01
CA PRO A 208 -6.73 2.65 -5.99
C PRO A 208 -6.88 1.87 -4.68
N CYS A 209 -5.84 1.73 -3.87
CA CYS A 209 -5.91 1.02 -2.58
C CYS A 209 -6.75 1.80 -1.58
N TYR A 210 -6.65 3.13 -1.61
CA TYR A 210 -7.32 4.05 -0.68
C TYR A 210 -8.36 4.94 -1.36
N GLY A 211 -8.57 4.80 -2.68
CA GLY A 211 -9.52 5.62 -3.44
C GLY A 211 -9.13 7.09 -3.52
N ASN A 212 -7.84 7.42 -3.40
CA ASN A 212 -7.33 8.80 -3.40
C ASN A 212 -6.65 9.15 -4.73
N VAL A 213 -6.77 10.41 -5.13
CA VAL A 213 -6.07 10.97 -6.29
C VAL A 213 -5.33 12.23 -5.88
N PHE A 214 -4.12 12.39 -6.39
CA PHE A 214 -3.23 13.49 -6.08
C PHE A 214 -2.83 14.23 -7.36
N ASP A 215 -2.84 15.55 -7.31
CA ASP A 215 -2.43 16.40 -8.44
C ASP A 215 -0.91 16.56 -8.49
N THR A 216 -0.26 16.56 -7.32
CA THR A 216 1.18 16.72 -7.20
C THR A 216 1.78 15.68 -6.26
N PHE A 217 3.09 15.55 -6.36
CA PHE A 217 3.85 14.69 -5.47
C PHE A 217 3.84 15.15 -4.01
N ASP A 218 3.86 16.47 -3.79
CA ASP A 218 3.83 17.06 -2.45
C ASP A 218 2.49 16.79 -1.74
N ASP A 219 1.40 16.61 -2.49
CA ASP A 219 0.10 16.23 -1.94
C ASP A 219 0.13 14.81 -1.34
N ILE A 220 0.89 13.90 -1.94
CA ILE A 220 1.09 12.54 -1.41
C ILE A 220 1.83 12.62 -0.07
N LYS A 221 2.96 13.34 -0.05
CA LYS A 221 3.82 13.48 1.14
C LYS A 221 3.04 14.05 2.33
N SER A 222 2.37 15.19 2.09
CA SER A 222 1.71 15.96 3.14
C SER A 222 0.36 15.38 3.57
N GLY A 223 -0.29 14.59 2.72
CA GLY A 223 -1.64 14.07 2.98
C GLY A 223 -1.69 12.69 3.63
N SER A 224 -0.65 11.87 3.49
CA SER A 224 -0.78 10.41 3.76
C SER A 224 0.28 9.80 4.68
N ILE A 225 1.45 10.44 4.87
CA ILE A 225 2.56 9.89 5.66
C ILE A 225 2.48 10.37 7.12
N ALA A 226 2.51 9.44 8.06
CA ALA A 226 2.51 9.69 9.49
C ALA A 226 3.93 9.76 10.10
N GLY A 227 4.90 9.13 9.45
CA GLY A 227 6.26 9.06 9.99
C GLY A 227 7.17 8.05 9.29
N TRP A 228 8.37 7.86 9.85
CA TRP A 228 9.38 6.91 9.39
C TRP A 228 9.64 5.86 10.45
N PHE A 229 10.10 4.67 10.04
CA PHE A 229 10.49 3.63 10.98
C PHE A 229 11.75 2.87 10.58
N TYR A 230 12.45 2.33 11.58
CA TYR A 230 13.60 1.44 11.44
C TYR A 230 13.45 0.24 12.37
N PHE A 231 13.74 -0.96 11.87
CA PHE A 231 13.75 -2.20 12.61
C PHE A 231 15.18 -2.59 13.03
N ASP A 232 15.29 -3.05 14.28
CA ASP A 232 16.48 -3.72 14.78
C ASP A 232 16.07 -4.87 15.72
N TYR A 233 17.06 -5.54 16.29
CA TYR A 233 16.89 -6.54 17.32
C TYR A 233 17.63 -6.11 18.60
N LYS A 234 16.89 -6.02 19.71
CA LYS A 234 17.44 -5.65 21.02
C LYS A 234 17.04 -6.66 22.10
N THR A 235 17.90 -6.88 23.07
CA THR A 235 17.58 -7.66 24.27
C THR A 235 17.03 -6.74 25.37
N GLU A 236 16.43 -7.31 26.41
CA GLU A 236 15.95 -6.56 27.59
C GLU A 236 17.06 -5.73 28.23
N VAL A 237 18.27 -6.30 28.38
CA VAL A 237 19.45 -5.57 28.86
C VAL A 237 19.80 -4.35 27.99
N GLN A 238 19.60 -4.42 26.67
CA GLN A 238 19.89 -3.29 25.77
C GLN A 238 18.79 -2.23 25.80
N LEU A 239 17.56 -2.62 26.14
CA LEU A 239 16.39 -1.76 26.26
C LEU A 239 16.21 -1.21 27.67
N ASP A 240 16.86 -1.80 28.68
CA ASP A 240 16.62 -1.57 30.11
C ASP A 240 15.14 -1.78 30.49
N MET A 241 14.53 -2.82 29.93
CA MET A 241 13.11 -3.15 30.11
C MET A 241 12.93 -4.66 30.30
N ASP A 242 12.22 -5.06 31.36
CA ASP A 242 11.76 -6.44 31.59
C ASP A 242 10.51 -6.69 30.73
N LEU A 243 10.69 -7.30 29.55
CA LEU A 243 9.63 -7.50 28.56
C LEU A 243 8.87 -8.80 28.80
N ASN A 244 9.52 -9.81 29.39
CA ASN A 244 8.91 -11.10 29.68
C ASN A 244 8.19 -11.14 31.05
N GLY A 245 8.44 -10.17 31.93
CA GLY A 245 7.83 -10.00 33.24
C GLY A 245 8.33 -10.98 34.33
N ASP A 246 9.52 -11.55 34.19
CA ASP A 246 10.09 -12.51 35.14
C ASP A 246 10.89 -11.87 36.28
N GLY A 247 11.09 -10.55 36.20
CA GLY A 247 11.71 -9.74 37.24
C GLY A 247 13.22 -9.60 37.14
N ASP A 248 13.85 -10.03 36.05
CA ASP A 248 15.23 -9.66 35.71
C ASP A 248 15.36 -9.03 34.31
N LEU A 249 16.59 -8.88 33.82
CA LEU A 249 16.85 -8.34 32.48
C LEU A 249 17.66 -9.37 31.71
N ASP A 250 17.06 -9.89 30.64
CA ASP A 250 17.68 -10.89 29.80
C ASP A 250 18.61 -10.31 28.73
N ALA A 251 19.74 -10.99 28.53
CA ALA A 251 20.60 -10.82 27.36
C ALA A 251 20.17 -11.73 26.19
N SER A 252 19.08 -12.49 26.34
CA SER A 252 18.49 -13.37 25.32
C SER A 252 17.12 -13.88 25.80
N PRO A 253 16.10 -13.96 24.94
CA PRO A 253 16.14 -13.72 23.49
C PRO A 253 16.23 -12.24 23.14
N GLY A 254 16.52 -11.95 21.86
CA GLY A 254 16.33 -10.63 21.30
C GLY A 254 14.88 -10.46 20.85
N TYR A 255 14.40 -9.22 20.90
CA TYR A 255 13.08 -8.81 20.46
C TYR A 255 13.22 -7.89 19.24
N SER A 256 12.28 -7.97 18.32
CA SER A 256 12.20 -7.03 17.20
C SER A 256 11.73 -5.68 17.72
N THR A 257 12.50 -4.63 17.44
CA THR A 257 12.19 -3.26 17.87
C THR A 257 11.93 -2.37 16.68
N MET A 258 10.89 -1.55 16.75
CA MET A 258 10.55 -0.54 15.75
C MET A 258 10.84 0.85 16.33
N HIS A 259 11.85 1.52 15.79
CA HIS A 259 12.18 2.90 16.13
C HIS A 259 11.48 3.83 15.15
N MET A 260 10.81 4.87 15.64
CA MET A 260 9.94 5.70 14.80
C MET A 260 10.11 7.20 15.05
N THR A 261 9.63 7.98 14.10
CA THR A 261 9.49 9.45 14.20
C THR A 261 8.27 9.92 13.44
N ASN A 262 7.64 10.98 13.93
CA ASN A 262 6.57 11.69 13.23
C ASN A 262 7.08 12.93 12.48
N ASP A 263 8.40 13.16 12.46
CA ASP A 263 8.99 14.23 11.67
C ASP A 263 9.08 13.83 10.18
N ILE A 264 8.08 14.23 9.41
CA ILE A 264 8.01 13.98 7.96
C ILE A 264 8.95 14.88 7.14
N ASP A 265 9.52 15.91 7.75
CA ASP A 265 10.39 16.89 7.11
C ASP A 265 11.87 16.74 7.52
N LEU A 266 12.23 15.58 8.08
CA LEU A 266 13.61 15.23 8.36
C LEU A 266 14.50 15.50 7.13
N THR A 267 15.49 16.36 7.34
CA THR A 267 16.37 16.85 6.28
C THR A 267 17.11 15.70 5.60
N GLY A 268 17.12 15.67 4.27
CA GLY A 268 17.80 14.62 3.48
C GLY A 268 16.88 13.58 2.87
N PHE A 269 15.56 13.73 3.03
CA PHE A 269 14.59 12.88 2.38
C PHE A 269 14.34 13.30 0.92
N GLU A 270 14.79 12.48 -0.02
CA GLU A 270 14.27 12.46 -1.39
C GLU A 270 13.48 11.16 -1.55
N MET A 271 12.18 11.24 -1.86
CA MET A 271 11.50 10.07 -2.40
C MET A 271 11.99 9.87 -3.83
N TYR A 272 12.45 8.66 -4.11
CA TYR A 272 12.86 8.32 -5.47
C TYR A 272 11.69 7.76 -6.23
N ILE A 273 11.41 8.42 -7.34
CA ILE A 273 10.42 8.00 -8.31
C ILE A 273 11.12 7.11 -9.30
N THR A 274 10.73 5.84 -9.34
CA THR A 274 10.96 5.01 -10.52
C THR A 274 9.66 4.92 -11.28
N THR A 275 9.71 5.30 -12.55
CA THR A 275 8.62 5.06 -13.49
C THR A 275 9.03 3.98 -14.49
N PHE A 276 8.08 3.14 -14.89
CA PHE A 276 8.30 2.02 -15.81
C PHE A 276 7.32 2.06 -16.99
#